data_AF-Q2M5Q7-F1
#
_entry.id   AF-Q2M5Q7-F1
#
_cell.length_a   1.000
_cell.length_b   1.000
_cell.length_c   1.000
_cell.angle_alpha   90.00
_cell.angle_beta   90.00
_cell.angle_gamma   90.00
#
_symmetry.space_group_name_H-M   'P 1'
#
loop_
_entity.id
_entity.type
_entity.pdbx_description
1 polymer ?
#
loop_
_entity_poly.entity_id
_entity_poly.type
_entity_poly.pdbx_seq_one_letter_code
_entity_poly.pdbx_strand_id
1 'polypeptide(L)'
;MNSISQKNLELFSKLSGDFNPLHLDQEFAKNSYYGDQVIYGIYQVFLTLENFFKKNQKNIKIQKIKASFINPLFKNEDFKLKSIKSKNNFLKKYEITNKNKILSKIDFEFQEELKLHNPYESNFFNKYDAISNPLSKEKNAKEELKYNTILFKQLFPLCANYLNPQNIAILLASTRIVGMKIPGLHSIYSSLNLNFSNDNIENKQLIYNYEKHHSIECYLIDFISPCKGSIKAFIRPQLVKNLNYKSLVLKYPNISENKNFKEQKALVIGASSGLGNTCAKILALGGAKILATYHTKNIQEDIPNCDFLQYNVLKPSKISIEKIKKFNPTHIYYFATPKISTQNNKLDRKMLFDFLDYYIFGLEKILSFTSPISSSSSSSSIEDLPLDMKEYSIAKAAMEIYMKYLKKTKNIEIKIPRFPRAKTNQTLSFIPQDLKETDELIVSMLLNKGLK
;
A
#
# COMPACT_ATOMS: atom_id res chain seq x y z
N MET A 1 -7.39 23.87 -3.41
CA MET A 1 -7.08 22.50 -2.95
C MET A 1 -5.66 22.51 -2.43
N ASN A 2 -5.40 21.84 -1.31
CA ASN A 2 -4.04 21.73 -0.78
C ASN A 2 -3.44 20.44 -1.33
N SER A 3 -2.28 20.54 -1.98
CA SER A 3 -1.47 19.40 -2.40
C SER A 3 -0.02 19.66 -2.00
N ILE A 4 0.76 18.58 -1.87
CA ILE A 4 2.16 18.66 -1.41
C ILE A 4 3.06 18.22 -2.55
N SER A 5 3.98 19.11 -2.94
CA SER A 5 4.88 18.91 -4.07
C SER A 5 6.13 18.13 -3.69
N GLN A 6 6.86 17.62 -4.71
CA GLN A 6 8.18 17.01 -4.52
C GLN A 6 9.16 17.94 -3.80
N LYS A 7 9.18 19.23 -4.16
CA LYS A 7 10.03 20.24 -3.52
C LYS A 7 9.77 20.36 -2.03
N ASN A 8 8.51 20.25 -1.59
CA ASN A 8 8.18 20.27 -0.17
C ASN A 8 8.76 19.06 0.57
N LEU A 9 8.72 17.87 -0.04
CA LEU A 9 9.27 16.64 0.53
C LEU A 9 10.80 16.70 0.65
N GLU A 10 11.47 17.20 -0.39
CA GLU A 10 12.93 17.40 -0.39
C GLU A 10 13.36 18.38 0.70
N LEU A 11 12.69 19.52 0.82
CA LEU A 11 12.95 20.49 1.89
C LEU A 11 12.67 19.89 3.27
N PHE A 12 11.56 19.15 3.43
CA PHE A 12 11.24 18.51 4.69
C PHE A 12 12.27 17.45 5.08
N SER A 13 12.82 16.68 4.13
CA SER A 13 13.87 15.70 4.42
C SER A 13 15.15 16.35 4.95
N LYS A 14 15.55 17.51 4.41
CA LYS A 14 16.71 18.29 4.89
C LYS A 14 16.47 18.96 6.24
N LEU A 15 15.23 19.35 6.51
CA LEU A 15 14.80 19.93 7.78
C LEU A 15 14.75 18.87 8.89
N SER A 16 14.12 17.75 8.59
CA SER A 16 13.84 16.73 9.58
C SER A 16 15.00 15.78 9.74
N GLY A 17 15.78 15.52 8.68
CA GLY A 17 16.81 14.49 8.56
C GLY A 17 16.27 13.11 8.19
N ASP A 18 15.01 13.03 7.78
CA ASP A 18 14.35 11.82 7.30
C ASP A 18 14.39 11.76 5.77
N PHE A 19 15.37 11.01 5.26
CA PHE A 19 15.63 10.78 3.83
C PHE A 19 15.06 9.45 3.32
N ASN A 20 14.07 8.86 4.01
CA ASN A 20 13.54 7.57 3.58
C ASN A 20 13.04 7.63 2.13
N PRO A 21 13.51 6.73 1.25
CA PRO A 21 13.16 6.77 -0.18
C PRO A 21 11.67 6.57 -0.44
N LEU A 22 10.89 6.05 0.51
CA LEU A 22 9.42 6.03 0.43
C LEU A 22 8.82 7.41 0.15
N HIS A 23 9.46 8.46 0.67
CA HIS A 23 8.99 9.84 0.54
C HIS A 23 9.61 10.55 -0.66
N LEU A 24 10.85 10.20 -1.05
CA LEU A 24 11.66 11.00 -1.96
C LEU A 24 11.84 10.38 -3.35
N ASP A 25 11.78 9.05 -3.46
CA ASP A 25 12.08 8.30 -4.67
C ASP A 25 10.81 7.66 -5.25
N GLN A 26 10.44 8.11 -6.45
CA GLN A 26 9.25 7.66 -7.15
C GLN A 26 9.32 6.18 -7.57
N GLU A 27 10.50 5.69 -7.96
CA GLU A 27 10.69 4.32 -8.42
C GLU A 27 10.67 3.35 -7.22
N PHE A 28 11.38 3.70 -6.15
CA PHE A 28 11.33 2.95 -4.90
C PHE A 28 9.89 2.86 -4.37
N ALA A 29 9.18 3.99 -4.33
CA ALA A 29 7.82 4.03 -3.82
C ALA A 29 6.83 3.23 -4.70
N LYS A 30 6.97 3.29 -6.03
CA LYS A 30 6.19 2.46 -6.97
C LYS A 30 6.38 0.97 -6.76
N ASN A 31 7.59 0.57 -6.37
CA ASN A 31 7.95 -0.81 -6.06
C ASN A 31 7.80 -1.17 -4.57
N SER A 32 6.99 -0.40 -3.83
CA SER A 32 6.69 -0.63 -2.41
C SER A 32 5.20 -0.89 -2.17
N TYR A 33 4.84 -1.28 -0.94
CA TYR A 33 3.46 -1.61 -0.53
C TYR A 33 2.39 -0.59 -0.95
N TYR A 34 2.66 0.72 -0.80
CA TYR A 34 1.67 1.75 -1.13
C TYR A 34 1.59 2.06 -2.63
N GLY A 35 2.66 1.77 -3.38
CA GLY A 35 2.74 1.94 -4.83
C GLY A 35 2.93 3.39 -5.31
N ASP A 36 3.09 4.36 -4.41
CA ASP A 36 3.40 5.75 -4.73
C ASP A 36 4.03 6.47 -3.52
N GLN A 37 4.63 7.64 -3.73
CA GLN A 37 5.30 8.43 -2.69
C GLN A 37 4.30 8.92 -1.65
N VAL A 38 4.56 8.55 -0.39
CA VAL A 38 3.71 8.90 0.75
C VAL A 38 4.22 10.17 1.41
N ILE A 39 3.33 11.02 1.92
CA ILE A 39 3.67 12.20 2.71
C ILE A 39 4.02 11.79 4.13
N TYR A 40 5.09 12.35 4.69
CA TYR A 40 5.49 12.16 6.10
C TYR A 40 4.32 12.42 7.06
N GLY A 41 4.12 11.55 8.05
CA GLY A 41 3.08 11.74 9.06
C GLY A 41 3.24 13.05 9.84
N ILE A 42 4.48 13.37 10.26
CA ILE A 42 4.77 14.60 10.99
C ILE A 42 4.57 15.87 10.13
N TYR A 43 4.77 15.80 8.82
CA TYR A 43 4.42 16.91 7.93
C TYR A 43 2.91 17.21 8.01
N GLN A 44 2.06 16.18 8.08
CA GLN A 44 0.61 16.34 8.26
C GLN A 44 0.24 16.94 9.62
N VAL A 45 1.02 16.65 10.67
CA VAL A 45 0.89 17.32 11.97
C VAL A 45 1.17 18.82 11.85
N PHE A 46 2.29 19.21 11.25
CA PHE A 46 2.60 20.63 11.06
C PHE A 46 1.59 21.35 10.17
N LEU A 47 1.08 20.71 9.10
CA LEU A 47 -0.03 21.27 8.31
C LEU A 47 -1.29 21.54 9.14
N THR A 48 -1.59 20.66 10.08
CA THR A 48 -2.74 20.82 10.98
C THR A 48 -2.53 21.98 11.93
N LEU A 49 -1.33 22.10 12.48
CA LEU A 49 -0.95 23.20 13.38
C LEU A 49 -0.91 24.55 12.64
N GLU A 50 -0.37 24.61 11.42
CA GLU A 50 -0.45 25.79 10.54
C GLU A 50 -1.90 26.26 10.38
N ASN A 51 -2.81 25.33 10.08
CA ASN A 51 -4.23 25.64 9.92
C ASN A 51 -4.89 26.11 11.23
N PHE A 52 -4.45 25.59 12.38
CA PHE A 52 -4.89 26.08 13.69
C PHE A 52 -4.44 27.53 13.95
N PHE A 53 -3.16 27.83 13.67
CA PHE A 53 -2.58 29.16 13.90
C PHE A 53 -3.13 30.24 12.98
N LYS A 54 -3.70 29.90 11.81
CA LYS A 54 -4.44 30.86 10.96
C LYS A 54 -5.54 31.61 11.71
N LYS A 55 -6.11 30.99 12.75
CA LYS A 55 -7.17 31.56 13.58
C LYS A 55 -6.73 31.89 15.02
N ASN A 56 -5.56 31.43 15.46
CA ASN A 56 -5.12 31.52 16.85
C ASN A 56 -3.65 31.91 16.91
N GLN A 57 -3.35 33.17 16.60
CA GLN A 57 -1.97 33.70 16.52
C GLN A 57 -1.40 34.04 17.90
N LYS A 58 -1.36 33.05 18.80
CA LYS A 58 -0.78 33.15 20.12
C LYS A 58 0.32 32.11 20.28
N ASN A 59 1.34 32.44 21.06
CA ASN A 59 2.39 31.48 21.39
C ASN A 59 1.81 30.38 22.28
N ILE A 60 2.03 29.13 21.90
CA ILE A 60 1.52 27.98 22.64
C ILE A 60 2.59 26.90 22.81
N LYS A 61 2.43 26.16 23.90
CA LYS A 61 3.05 24.85 24.09
C LYS A 61 1.99 23.77 24.02
N ILE A 62 2.23 22.79 23.17
CA ILE A 62 1.45 21.56 23.15
C ILE A 62 1.83 20.78 24.41
N GLN A 63 0.84 20.51 25.26
CA GLN A 63 0.99 19.64 26.43
C GLN A 63 0.80 18.17 26.03
N LYS A 64 -0.11 17.90 25.10
CA LYS A 64 -0.40 16.55 24.63
C LYS A 64 -0.72 16.54 23.14
N ILE A 65 -0.22 15.55 22.41
CA ILE A 65 -0.60 15.31 21.02
C ILE A 65 -0.82 13.83 20.77
N LYS A 66 -1.93 13.53 20.09
CA LYS A 66 -2.26 12.21 19.58
C LYS A 66 -2.50 12.32 18.08
N ALA A 67 -1.64 11.68 17.29
CA ALA A 67 -1.81 11.56 15.85
C ALA A 67 -1.96 10.10 15.45
N SER A 68 -2.88 9.81 14.53
CA SER A 68 -3.08 8.49 13.95
C SER A 68 -3.16 8.62 12.43
N PHE A 69 -2.24 7.97 11.72
CA PHE A 69 -2.12 7.96 10.26
C PHE A 69 -2.81 6.70 9.74
N ILE A 70 -4.11 6.84 9.44
CA ILE A 70 -5.01 5.73 9.14
C ILE A 70 -4.78 5.24 7.71
N ASN A 71 -4.60 6.17 6.77
CA ASN A 71 -4.36 5.90 5.37
C ASN A 71 -3.27 6.82 4.81
N PRO A 72 -2.49 6.36 3.82
CA PRO A 72 -1.46 7.19 3.21
C PRO A 72 -2.09 8.41 2.53
N LEU A 73 -1.49 9.58 2.74
CA LEU A 73 -1.64 10.74 1.89
C LEU A 73 -0.51 10.69 0.86
N PHE A 74 -0.83 10.78 -0.43
CA PHE A 74 0.15 10.70 -1.50
C PHE A 74 0.64 12.08 -1.96
N LYS A 75 1.83 12.11 -2.57
CA LYS A 75 2.34 13.29 -3.27
C LYS A 75 1.35 13.78 -4.33
N ASN A 76 1.15 15.09 -4.41
CA ASN A 76 0.18 15.74 -5.30
C ASN A 76 -1.29 15.31 -5.11
N GLU A 77 -1.62 14.56 -4.05
CA GLU A 77 -3.00 14.23 -3.72
C GLU A 77 -3.67 15.41 -3.00
N ASP A 78 -4.87 15.75 -3.44
CA ASP A 78 -5.68 16.78 -2.77
C ASP A 78 -6.17 16.29 -1.41
N PHE A 79 -6.25 17.20 -0.43
CA PHE A 79 -6.86 16.89 0.86
C PHE A 79 -7.64 18.07 1.44
N LYS A 80 -8.50 17.76 2.42
CA LYS A 80 -9.26 18.71 3.23
C LYS A 80 -8.94 18.50 4.70
N LEU A 81 -8.67 19.60 5.40
CA LEU A 81 -8.56 19.67 6.85
C LEU A 81 -9.92 20.04 7.44
N LYS A 82 -10.47 19.20 8.30
CA LYS A 82 -11.73 19.42 9.01
C LYS A 82 -11.47 19.56 10.50
N SER A 83 -11.92 20.65 11.11
CA SER A 83 -11.95 20.78 12.57
C SER A 83 -13.21 20.13 13.12
N ILE A 84 -13.07 19.31 14.15
CA ILE A 84 -14.17 18.66 14.85
C ILE A 84 -14.44 19.45 16.12
N LYS A 85 -15.72 19.78 16.37
CA LYS A 85 -16.12 20.49 17.59
C LYS A 85 -15.71 19.69 18.82
N SER A 86 -15.04 20.36 19.76
CA SER A 86 -14.68 19.86 21.08
C SER A 86 -15.36 20.73 22.12
N LYS A 87 -15.85 20.14 23.21
CA LYS A 87 -16.43 20.88 24.36
C LYS A 87 -15.36 21.63 25.16
N ASN A 88 -14.10 21.16 25.11
CA ASN A 88 -12.98 21.79 25.78
C ASN A 88 -12.26 22.73 24.80
N ASN A 89 -12.13 24.01 25.17
CA ASN A 89 -11.49 25.04 24.35
C ASN A 89 -10.00 24.78 24.09
N PHE A 90 -9.30 24.10 25.01
CA PHE A 90 -7.88 23.79 24.91
C PHE A 90 -7.59 22.47 24.17
N LEU A 91 -8.60 21.62 23.97
CA LEU A 91 -8.50 20.41 23.17
C LEU A 91 -8.98 20.68 21.74
N LYS A 92 -8.09 20.55 20.77
CA LYS A 92 -8.44 20.66 19.35
C LYS A 92 -8.33 19.31 18.66
N LYS A 93 -9.30 19.04 17.79
CA LYS A 93 -9.41 17.80 17.03
C LYS A 93 -9.52 18.10 15.54
N TYR A 94 -8.73 17.41 14.74
CA TYR A 94 -8.69 17.58 13.29
C TYR A 94 -8.68 16.25 12.56
N GLU A 95 -9.33 16.24 11.41
CA GLU A 95 -9.29 15.15 10.43
C GLU A 95 -8.75 15.66 9.09
N ILE A 96 -7.76 14.95 8.55
CA ILE A 96 -7.33 15.10 7.16
C ILE A 96 -8.09 14.06 6.35
N THR A 97 -8.79 14.52 5.32
CA THR A 97 -9.66 13.67 4.49
C THR A 97 -9.40 13.90 3.01
N ASN A 98 -9.47 12.83 2.21
CA ASN A 98 -9.63 12.91 0.76
C ASN A 98 -10.94 12.23 0.41
N LYS A 99 -11.87 12.97 -0.23
CA LYS A 99 -13.23 12.49 -0.52
C LYS A 99 -13.90 11.95 0.76
N ASN A 100 -14.20 10.65 0.80
CA ASN A 100 -14.83 9.98 1.94
C ASN A 100 -13.82 9.21 2.81
N LYS A 101 -12.52 9.29 2.50
CA LYS A 101 -11.46 8.56 3.17
C LYS A 101 -10.79 9.43 4.23
N ILE A 102 -10.75 8.94 5.47
CA ILE A 102 -9.97 9.57 6.53
C ILE A 102 -8.51 9.14 6.37
N LEU A 103 -7.63 10.12 6.18
CA LEU A 103 -6.19 9.91 6.04
C LEU A 103 -5.53 9.93 7.41
N SER A 104 -5.79 10.99 8.19
CA SER A 104 -5.17 11.19 9.50
C SER A 104 -6.13 11.83 10.49
N LYS A 105 -5.98 11.46 11.76
CA LYS A 105 -6.64 12.09 12.91
C LYS A 105 -5.57 12.70 13.81
N ILE A 106 -5.70 13.99 14.12
CA ILE A 106 -4.71 14.73 14.90
C ILE A 106 -5.45 15.52 15.97
N ASP A 107 -5.22 15.13 17.21
CA ASP A 107 -5.78 15.75 18.40
C ASP A 107 -4.64 16.32 19.24
N PHE A 108 -4.79 17.52 19.78
CA PHE A 108 -3.80 18.10 20.69
C PHE A 108 -4.43 18.99 21.76
N GLU A 109 -3.78 19.02 22.91
CA GLU A 109 -4.05 19.90 24.04
C GLU A 109 -2.89 20.87 24.18
N PHE A 110 -3.19 22.15 24.40
CA PHE A 110 -2.18 23.20 24.47
C PHE A 110 -2.46 24.19 25.60
N GLN A 111 -1.42 24.91 25.99
CA GLN A 111 -1.49 26.07 26.87
C GLN A 111 -0.85 27.27 26.16
N GLU A 112 -1.31 28.47 26.48
CA GLU A 112 -0.63 29.70 26.06
C GLU A 112 0.66 29.86 26.87
N GLU A 113 1.70 30.42 26.25
CA GLU A 113 2.97 30.70 26.91
C GLU A 113 3.61 31.99 26.39
N LEU A 114 4.66 32.45 27.06
CA LEU A 114 5.51 33.52 26.54
C LEU A 114 6.40 32.98 25.41
N LYS A 115 6.81 33.86 24.51
CA LYS A 115 7.73 33.47 23.43
C LYS A 115 9.08 33.09 24.02
N LEU A 116 9.58 31.92 23.65
CA LEU A 116 10.85 31.38 24.13
C LEU A 116 11.95 31.53 23.08
N HIS A 117 13.20 31.60 23.55
CA HIS A 117 14.38 31.44 22.70
C HIS A 117 14.47 30.00 22.18
N ASN A 118 14.98 29.80 20.96
CA ASN A 118 15.17 28.47 20.39
C ASN A 118 16.62 27.95 20.61
N PRO A 119 16.86 26.97 21.51
CA PRO A 119 18.19 26.40 21.68
C PRO A 119 18.54 25.30 20.66
N TYR A 120 17.61 24.90 19.79
CA TYR A 120 17.73 23.74 18.89
C TYR A 120 18.18 24.12 17.47
N GLU A 121 18.66 25.34 17.26
CA GLU A 121 19.15 25.79 15.96
C GLU A 121 20.31 24.91 15.48
N SER A 122 20.30 24.58 14.19
CA SER A 122 21.36 23.79 13.56
C SER A 122 21.39 23.96 12.05
N ASN A 123 22.47 23.48 11.44
CA ASN A 123 22.57 23.32 9.99
C ASN A 123 21.63 22.23 9.48
N PHE A 124 21.38 22.24 8.17
CA PHE A 124 20.61 21.21 7.48
C PHE A 124 21.22 19.81 7.68
N PHE A 125 20.37 18.79 7.66
CA PHE A 125 20.86 17.41 7.62
C PHE A 125 21.41 17.07 6.24
N ASN A 126 22.52 16.32 6.22
CA ASN A 126 23.06 15.71 5.01
C ASN A 126 22.32 14.39 4.74
N LYS A 127 22.18 14.03 3.46
CA LYS A 127 21.54 12.77 3.06
C LYS A 127 22.39 11.58 3.52
N TYR A 128 21.74 10.57 4.07
CA TYR A 128 22.29 9.26 4.42
C TYR A 128 21.22 8.19 4.21
N ASP A 129 21.64 6.93 4.14
CA ASP A 129 20.73 5.81 3.93
C ASP A 129 20.03 5.39 5.22
N ALA A 130 18.75 5.05 5.11
CA ALA A 130 17.97 4.51 6.21
C ALA A 130 18.42 3.08 6.55
N ILE A 131 18.44 2.74 7.84
CA ILE A 131 18.76 1.40 8.32
C ILE A 131 17.71 0.42 7.78
N SER A 132 18.15 -0.67 7.15
CA SER A 132 17.26 -1.71 6.62
C SER A 132 16.85 -2.74 7.66
N ASN A 133 17.79 -3.13 8.54
CA ASN A 133 17.63 -4.19 9.53
C ASN A 133 18.06 -3.69 10.93
N PRO A 134 17.20 -2.93 11.63
CA PRO A 134 17.52 -2.48 12.99
C PRO A 134 17.49 -3.63 14.00
N LEU A 135 18.10 -3.41 15.16
CA LEU A 135 18.02 -4.33 16.30
C LEU A 135 16.57 -4.52 16.74
N SER A 136 16.27 -5.67 17.36
CA SER A 136 14.91 -5.96 17.83
C SER A 136 14.52 -5.15 19.06
N LYS A 137 15.48 -4.69 19.87
CA LYS A 137 15.23 -3.85 21.03
C LYS A 137 16.48 -3.06 21.43
N GLU A 138 16.27 -1.91 22.05
CA GLU A 138 17.34 -1.13 22.69
C GLU A 138 16.73 -0.27 23.80
N LYS A 139 17.53 -0.03 24.85
CA LYS A 139 17.16 0.85 25.96
C LYS A 139 18.03 2.08 25.97
N ASN A 140 17.44 3.22 26.32
CA ASN A 140 18.10 4.52 26.44
C ASN A 140 18.82 4.94 25.15
N ALA A 141 18.28 4.57 23.99
CA ALA A 141 18.73 5.08 22.71
C ALA A 141 18.55 6.61 22.69
N LYS A 142 19.42 7.30 21.94
CA LYS A 142 19.48 8.76 21.93
C LYS A 142 19.31 9.32 20.53
N GLU A 143 18.52 10.39 20.44
CA GLU A 143 18.34 11.19 19.23
C GLU A 143 18.57 12.67 19.55
N GLU A 144 19.27 13.39 18.67
CA GLU A 144 19.57 14.81 18.89
C GLU A 144 18.36 15.69 18.56
N LEU A 145 18.00 16.62 19.43
CA LEU A 145 16.96 17.62 19.19
C LEU A 145 17.57 18.83 18.48
N LYS A 146 17.39 18.88 17.16
CA LYS A 146 17.87 19.98 16.33
C LYS A 146 17.08 20.15 15.05
N TYR A 147 17.02 21.37 14.55
CA TYR A 147 16.48 21.70 13.23
C TYR A 147 16.98 23.06 12.73
N ASN A 148 16.86 23.31 11.43
CA ASN A 148 17.18 24.61 10.84
C ASN A 148 15.96 25.53 10.87
N THR A 149 16.01 26.66 11.60
CA THR A 149 14.82 27.53 11.76
C THR A 149 14.42 28.24 10.48
N ILE A 150 15.37 28.64 9.65
CA ILE A 150 15.10 29.34 8.39
C ILE A 150 14.27 28.42 7.48
N LEU A 151 14.68 27.17 7.35
CA LEU A 151 13.96 26.17 6.56
C LEU A 151 12.62 25.78 7.19
N PHE A 152 12.58 25.65 8.51
CA PHE A 152 11.31 25.39 9.21
C PHE A 152 10.30 26.50 8.94
N LYS A 153 10.72 27.77 9.04
CA LYS A 153 9.89 28.94 8.75
C LYS A 153 9.46 29.01 7.29
N GLN A 154 10.30 28.57 6.36
CA GLN A 154 9.94 28.48 4.94
C GLN A 154 8.79 27.49 4.68
N LEU A 155 8.78 26.35 5.39
CA LEU A 155 7.76 25.31 5.22
C LEU A 155 6.50 25.57 6.07
N PHE A 156 6.68 26.04 7.30
CA PHE A 156 5.64 26.19 8.33
C PHE A 156 5.79 27.53 9.06
N PRO A 157 5.46 28.66 8.40
CA PRO A 157 5.75 30.00 8.92
C PRO A 157 4.97 30.34 10.19
N LEU A 158 3.74 29.86 10.35
CA LEU A 158 2.94 30.13 11.54
C LEU A 158 3.42 29.29 12.73
N CYS A 159 3.73 28.01 12.51
CA CYS A 159 4.33 27.16 13.53
C CYS A 159 5.68 27.74 13.98
N ALA A 160 6.51 28.23 13.05
CA ALA A 160 7.80 28.84 13.38
C ALA A 160 7.66 30.07 14.28
N ASN A 161 6.55 30.81 14.16
CA ASN A 161 6.32 32.01 14.94
C ASN A 161 5.67 31.73 16.31
N TYR A 162 4.80 30.73 16.40
CA TYR A 162 3.87 30.57 17.53
C TYR A 162 3.98 29.23 18.26
N LEU A 163 4.66 28.22 17.72
CA LEU A 163 4.80 26.92 18.37
C LEU A 163 6.09 26.84 19.18
N ASN A 164 6.00 26.27 20.38
CA ASN A 164 7.14 25.99 21.24
C ASN A 164 8.28 25.24 20.49
N PRO A 165 9.54 25.73 20.55
CA PRO A 165 10.67 25.11 19.85
C PRO A 165 10.96 23.65 20.23
N GLN A 166 10.72 23.26 21.48
CA GLN A 166 10.91 21.88 21.94
C GLN A 166 9.85 20.95 21.32
N ASN A 167 8.60 21.39 21.18
CA ASN A 167 7.59 20.63 20.43
C ASN A 167 8.04 20.40 18.98
N ILE A 168 8.57 21.44 18.32
CA ILE A 168 9.07 21.34 16.94
C ILE A 168 10.21 20.31 16.84
N ALA A 169 11.24 20.47 17.70
CA ALA A 169 12.43 19.61 17.66
C ALA A 169 12.09 18.14 17.91
N ILE A 170 11.21 17.84 18.88
CA ILE A 170 10.79 16.47 19.20
C ILE A 170 9.97 15.84 18.07
N LEU A 171 9.04 16.61 17.48
CA LEU A 171 8.24 16.12 16.36
C LEU A 171 9.15 15.80 15.15
N LEU A 172 10.11 16.66 14.83
CA LEU A 172 11.09 16.40 13.77
C LEU A 172 12.02 15.23 14.10
N ALA A 173 12.49 15.11 15.33
CA ALA A 173 13.29 13.96 15.77
C ALA A 173 12.54 12.64 15.61
N SER A 174 11.23 12.63 15.90
CA SER A 174 10.42 11.42 15.79
C SER A 174 10.34 10.89 14.35
N THR A 175 10.37 11.76 13.33
CA THR A 175 10.38 11.29 11.94
C THR A 175 11.72 10.66 11.58
N ARG A 176 12.86 11.18 12.06
CA ARG A 176 14.16 10.53 11.85
C ARG A 176 14.24 9.17 12.53
N ILE A 177 13.77 9.09 13.77
CA ILE A 177 13.76 7.82 14.51
C ILE A 177 13.00 6.78 13.67
N VAL A 178 11.78 7.09 13.23
CA VAL A 178 10.97 6.14 12.45
C VAL A 178 11.52 5.88 11.06
N GLY A 179 11.75 6.94 10.29
CA GLY A 179 12.08 6.90 8.87
C GLY A 179 13.49 6.40 8.57
N MET A 180 14.44 6.65 9.47
CA MET A 180 15.86 6.39 9.23
C MET A 180 16.47 5.32 10.14
N LYS A 181 15.97 5.17 11.37
CA LYS A 181 16.59 4.28 12.36
C LYS A 181 15.76 3.02 12.63
N ILE A 182 14.58 3.18 13.22
CA ILE A 182 13.71 2.09 13.67
C ILE A 182 12.26 2.42 13.34
N PRO A 183 11.59 1.73 12.39
CA PRO A 183 12.08 0.61 11.59
C PRO A 183 13.06 0.98 10.45
N GLY A 184 13.27 2.27 10.17
CA GLY A 184 14.17 2.72 9.11
C GLY A 184 13.56 2.55 7.71
N LEU A 185 14.30 1.94 6.77
CA LEU A 185 13.97 1.85 5.33
C LEU A 185 12.55 1.34 5.06
N HIS A 186 12.12 0.33 5.83
CA HIS A 186 10.83 -0.30 5.69
C HIS A 186 9.75 0.32 6.60
N SER A 187 10.01 1.44 7.24
CA SER A 187 9.07 2.03 8.20
C SER A 187 7.77 2.52 7.58
N ILE A 188 6.71 2.45 8.41
CA ILE A 188 5.44 3.13 8.24
C ILE A 188 5.08 3.73 9.60
N TYR A 189 5.06 5.06 9.67
CA TYR A 189 4.67 5.80 10.87
C TYR A 189 3.15 5.68 11.05
N SER A 190 2.69 4.90 12.04
CA SER A 190 1.26 4.62 12.23
C SER A 190 0.60 5.56 13.22
N SER A 191 1.22 5.81 14.36
CA SER A 191 0.66 6.70 15.38
C SER A 191 1.72 7.30 16.27
N LEU A 192 1.39 8.47 16.81
CA LEU A 192 2.17 9.22 17.80
C LEU A 192 1.23 9.56 18.97
N ASN A 193 1.68 9.36 20.20
CA ASN A 193 0.99 9.84 21.40
C ASN A 193 2.02 10.37 22.39
N LEU A 194 2.17 11.68 22.51
CA LEU A 194 3.13 12.32 23.40
C LEU A 194 2.44 13.21 24.44
N ASN A 195 3.00 13.20 25.64
CA ASN A 195 2.77 14.16 26.70
C ASN A 195 4.09 14.90 26.96
N PHE A 196 4.08 16.21 26.73
CA PHE A 196 5.23 17.07 26.94
C PHE A 196 5.27 17.54 28.39
N SER A 197 6.39 17.33 29.07
CA SER A 197 6.63 17.84 30.42
C SER A 197 7.06 19.31 30.37
N ASN A 198 7.04 19.98 31.52
CA ASN A 198 7.58 21.33 31.71
C ASN A 198 9.09 21.35 31.94
N ASP A 199 9.80 20.36 31.40
CA ASP A 199 11.23 20.18 31.62
C ASP A 199 12.06 21.28 30.95
N ASN A 200 13.31 21.40 31.41
CA ASN A 200 14.25 22.42 30.98
C ASN A 200 14.50 22.33 29.46
N ILE A 201 14.20 23.43 28.75
CA ILE A 201 14.28 23.55 27.28
C ILE A 201 15.72 23.36 26.77
N GLU A 202 16.72 23.44 27.63
CA GLU A 202 18.12 23.27 27.26
C GLU A 202 18.51 21.82 26.92
N ASN A 203 17.71 20.81 27.29
CA ASN A 203 18.04 19.42 26.94
C ASN A 203 17.91 19.19 25.42
N LYS A 204 19.06 18.95 24.76
CA LYS A 204 19.15 18.68 23.32
C LYS A 204 19.12 17.19 22.96
N GLN A 205 18.82 16.30 23.89
CA GLN A 205 18.74 14.87 23.65
C GLN A 205 17.35 14.32 23.96
N LEU A 206 16.79 13.60 23.01
CA LEU A 206 15.62 12.75 23.17
C LEU A 206 16.10 11.33 23.49
N ILE A 207 15.68 10.82 24.64
CA ILE A 207 15.99 9.47 25.12
C ILE A 207 14.75 8.60 24.93
N TYR A 208 14.91 7.44 24.32
CA TYR A 208 13.82 6.51 24.04
C TYR A 208 14.26 5.05 24.15
N ASN A 209 13.28 4.18 24.36
CA ASN A 209 13.41 2.74 24.24
C ASN A 209 12.65 2.28 23.00
N TYR A 210 13.00 1.13 22.46
CA TYR A 210 12.15 0.47 21.48
C TYR A 210 12.22 -1.04 21.60
N GLU A 211 11.16 -1.69 21.14
CA GLU A 211 11.07 -3.13 20.98
C GLU A 211 10.21 -3.52 19.77
N LYS A 212 10.62 -4.59 19.10
CA LYS A 212 9.84 -5.23 18.04
C LYS A 212 8.76 -6.10 18.67
N HIS A 213 7.53 -5.90 18.24
CA HIS A 213 6.40 -6.72 18.67
C HIS A 213 6.51 -8.14 18.10
N HIS A 214 6.16 -9.17 18.89
CA HIS A 214 6.37 -10.58 18.51
C HIS A 214 5.40 -11.11 17.44
N SER A 215 4.15 -10.67 17.46
CA SER A 215 3.09 -11.21 16.58
C SER A 215 2.69 -10.28 15.43
N ILE A 216 3.23 -9.07 15.42
CA ILE A 216 2.87 -8.01 14.47
C ILE A 216 4.19 -7.41 14.03
N GLU A 217 4.39 -7.28 12.72
CA GLU A 217 5.59 -6.67 12.14
C GLU A 217 5.59 -5.15 12.40
N CYS A 218 5.81 -4.75 13.66
CA CYS A 218 5.90 -3.36 14.10
C CYS A 218 6.85 -3.19 15.29
N TYR A 219 7.33 -1.96 15.44
CA TYR A 219 8.08 -1.49 16.60
C TYR A 219 7.19 -0.58 17.46
N LEU A 220 7.32 -0.77 18.77
CA LEU A 220 6.85 0.17 19.79
C LEU A 220 8.05 0.96 20.27
N ILE A 221 7.94 2.29 20.25
CA ILE A 221 9.02 3.21 20.60
C ILE A 221 8.51 4.11 21.71
N ASP A 222 9.10 4.01 22.90
CA ASP A 222 8.67 4.74 24.10
C ASP A 222 9.66 5.85 24.43
N PHE A 223 9.16 7.08 24.50
CA PHE A 223 9.97 8.25 24.84
C PHE A 223 10.06 8.38 26.37
N ILE A 224 11.27 8.62 26.87
CA ILE A 224 11.59 8.72 28.29
C ILE A 224 11.74 10.20 28.70
N SER A 225 12.51 10.96 27.93
CA SER A 225 12.86 12.37 28.22
C SER A 225 13.26 13.09 26.92
N PRO A 226 12.94 14.38 26.74
CA PRO A 226 12.27 15.30 27.67
C PRO A 226 10.74 15.27 27.53
N CYS A 227 10.17 14.23 26.94
CA CYS A 227 8.73 14.00 26.97
C CYS A 227 8.46 12.51 27.13
N LYS A 228 7.23 12.18 27.55
CA LYS A 228 6.77 10.80 27.68
C LYS A 228 5.75 10.49 26.62
N GLY A 229 5.73 9.26 26.14
CA GLY A 229 4.76 8.85 25.15
C GLY A 229 5.27 7.72 24.30
N SER A 230 4.52 7.38 23.26
CA SER A 230 4.88 6.28 22.39
C SER A 230 4.57 6.54 20.92
N ILE A 231 5.35 5.86 20.08
CA ILE A 231 5.15 5.76 18.65
C ILE A 231 4.93 4.30 18.31
N LYS A 232 3.96 4.05 17.43
CA LYS A 232 3.81 2.76 16.77
C LYS A 232 4.24 2.92 15.31
N ALA A 233 5.19 2.10 14.89
CA ALA A 233 5.69 2.09 13.52
C ALA A 233 5.69 0.68 12.95
N PHE A 234 4.95 0.45 11.86
CA PHE A 234 4.92 -0.85 11.18
C PHE A 234 6.16 -1.02 10.29
N ILE A 235 6.55 -2.27 10.11
CA ILE A 235 7.46 -2.71 9.07
C ILE A 235 6.59 -3.00 7.84
N ARG A 236 6.86 -2.26 6.77
CA ARG A 236 6.16 -2.36 5.50
C ARG A 236 6.38 -3.74 4.89
N PRO A 237 5.30 -4.46 4.52
CA PRO A 237 5.42 -5.71 3.80
C PRO A 237 6.17 -5.52 2.49
N GLN A 238 7.05 -6.47 2.17
CA GLN A 238 7.75 -6.48 0.89
C GLN A 238 6.85 -7.04 -0.21
N LEU A 239 7.01 -6.54 -1.43
CA LEU A 239 6.27 -7.07 -2.58
C LEU A 239 6.69 -8.53 -2.84
N VAL A 240 5.70 -9.41 -2.97
CA VAL A 240 5.89 -10.81 -3.32
C VAL A 240 6.19 -10.91 -4.80
N LYS A 241 7.26 -11.62 -5.14
CA LYS A 241 7.59 -12.04 -6.50
C LYS A 241 7.17 -13.49 -6.69
N ASN A 242 6.50 -13.79 -7.80
CA ASN A 242 6.22 -15.17 -8.20
C ASN A 242 7.54 -15.90 -8.47
N LEU A 243 7.53 -17.23 -8.29
CA LEU A 243 8.65 -18.07 -8.73
C LEU A 243 8.92 -17.88 -10.23
N ASN A 244 10.20 -17.85 -10.60
CA ASN A 244 10.58 -17.80 -12.00
C ASN A 244 10.36 -19.16 -12.68
N TYR A 245 10.33 -19.19 -14.00
CA TYR A 245 10.11 -20.40 -14.78
C TYR A 245 11.08 -21.53 -14.44
N LYS A 246 12.39 -21.24 -14.31
CA LYS A 246 13.42 -22.24 -13.98
C LYS A 246 13.17 -22.90 -12.62
N SER A 247 12.78 -22.12 -11.61
CA SER A 247 12.41 -22.64 -10.29
C SER A 247 11.17 -23.53 -10.34
N LEU A 248 10.18 -23.20 -11.18
CA LEU A 248 8.99 -24.03 -11.35
C LEU A 248 9.29 -25.36 -12.06
N VAL A 249 10.24 -25.38 -13.01
CA VAL A 249 10.72 -26.62 -13.63
C VAL A 249 11.27 -27.59 -12.58
N LEU A 250 12.09 -27.07 -11.66
CA LEU A 250 12.66 -27.88 -10.57
C LEU A 250 11.60 -28.33 -9.56
N LYS A 251 10.60 -27.49 -9.26
CA LYS A 251 9.55 -27.81 -8.29
C LYS A 251 8.52 -28.82 -8.82
N TYR A 252 8.25 -28.82 -10.13
CA TYR A 252 7.22 -29.65 -10.76
C TYR A 252 7.71 -30.42 -12.00
N PRO A 253 8.71 -31.31 -11.87
CA PRO A 253 9.32 -32.02 -13.01
C PRO A 253 8.29 -32.85 -13.78
N ASN A 254 7.35 -33.50 -13.08
CA ASN A 254 6.30 -34.33 -13.69
C ASN A 254 5.42 -33.57 -14.70
N ILE A 255 5.15 -32.28 -14.46
CA ILE A 255 4.38 -31.45 -15.41
C ILE A 255 5.23 -31.16 -16.66
N SER A 256 6.52 -30.90 -16.44
CA SER A 256 7.49 -30.64 -17.51
C SER A 256 7.65 -31.83 -18.44
N GLU A 257 7.78 -33.03 -17.87
CA GLU A 257 8.05 -34.27 -18.61
C GLU A 257 6.83 -34.77 -19.37
N ASN A 258 5.66 -34.80 -18.71
CA ASN A 258 4.44 -35.35 -19.31
C ASN A 258 3.82 -34.45 -20.39
N LYS A 259 4.18 -33.15 -20.41
CA LYS A 259 3.64 -32.16 -21.35
C LYS A 259 2.10 -32.19 -21.44
N ASN A 260 1.44 -32.20 -20.27
CA ASN A 260 0.00 -32.38 -20.11
C ASN A 260 -0.87 -31.38 -20.91
N PHE A 261 -0.29 -30.26 -21.35
CA PHE A 261 -1.01 -29.16 -21.99
C PHE A 261 -0.51 -28.87 -23.42
N LYS A 262 0.26 -29.77 -24.05
CA LYS A 262 0.85 -29.56 -25.38
C LYS A 262 -0.14 -29.16 -26.49
N GLU A 263 -1.36 -29.65 -26.41
CA GLU A 263 -2.41 -29.36 -27.41
C GLU A 263 -3.14 -28.02 -27.15
N GLN A 264 -2.83 -27.34 -26.04
CA GLN A 264 -3.49 -26.09 -25.69
C GLN A 264 -2.80 -24.89 -26.34
N LYS A 265 -3.62 -24.09 -27.03
CA LYS A 265 -3.36 -22.66 -27.27
C LYS A 265 -4.07 -21.85 -26.18
N ALA A 266 -3.34 -21.46 -25.15
CA ALA A 266 -3.89 -20.82 -23.95
C ALA A 266 -3.75 -19.29 -24.01
N LEU A 267 -4.87 -18.59 -23.88
CA LEU A 267 -4.91 -17.15 -23.65
C LEU A 267 -5.02 -16.88 -22.15
N VAL A 268 -4.03 -16.21 -21.56
CA VAL A 268 -4.03 -15.87 -20.13
C VAL A 268 -4.27 -14.37 -19.96
N ILE A 269 -5.41 -14.02 -19.36
CA ILE A 269 -5.83 -12.65 -19.15
C ILE A 269 -5.47 -12.19 -17.74
N GLY A 270 -4.67 -11.12 -17.63
CA GLY A 270 -4.18 -10.64 -16.33
C GLY A 270 -2.92 -11.37 -15.84
N ALA A 271 -1.97 -11.60 -16.73
CA ALA A 271 -0.75 -12.36 -16.45
C ALA A 271 0.42 -11.54 -15.87
N SER A 272 0.23 -10.25 -15.58
CA SER A 272 1.29 -9.33 -15.10
C SER A 272 1.98 -9.77 -13.81
N SER A 273 1.28 -10.45 -12.90
CA SER A 273 1.79 -10.96 -11.61
C SER A 273 0.78 -11.93 -10.98
N GLY A 274 1.08 -12.49 -9.82
CA GLY A 274 0.12 -13.28 -9.03
C GLY A 274 -0.32 -14.55 -9.75
N LEU A 275 -1.59 -14.92 -9.60
CA LEU A 275 -2.14 -16.18 -10.14
C LEU A 275 -2.04 -16.28 -11.67
N GLY A 276 -2.33 -15.21 -12.41
CA GLY A 276 -2.26 -15.23 -13.87
C GLY A 276 -0.83 -15.43 -14.40
N ASN A 277 0.16 -14.78 -13.77
CA ASN A 277 1.58 -14.99 -14.12
C ASN A 277 2.00 -16.44 -13.87
N THR A 278 1.65 -16.98 -12.70
CA THR A 278 1.95 -18.38 -12.36
C THR A 278 1.23 -19.35 -13.30
N CYS A 279 -0.03 -19.07 -13.67
CA CYS A 279 -0.78 -19.88 -14.63
C CYS A 279 -0.09 -19.97 -15.98
N ALA A 280 0.36 -18.85 -16.55
CA ALA A 280 1.12 -18.85 -17.79
C ALA A 280 2.39 -19.72 -17.69
N LYS A 281 3.13 -19.64 -16.58
CA LYS A 281 4.35 -20.43 -16.38
C LYS A 281 4.09 -21.93 -16.25
N ILE A 282 3.07 -22.35 -15.50
CA ILE A 282 2.72 -23.76 -15.33
C ILE A 282 2.16 -24.35 -16.63
N LEU A 283 1.39 -23.57 -17.40
CA LEU A 283 0.95 -23.99 -18.74
C LEU A 283 2.15 -24.17 -19.69
N ALA A 284 3.14 -23.27 -19.64
CA ALA A 284 4.34 -23.34 -20.46
C ALA A 284 5.16 -24.59 -20.11
N LEU A 285 5.27 -24.86 -18.80
CA LEU A 285 5.93 -26.05 -18.28
C LEU A 285 5.32 -27.33 -18.88
N GLY A 286 3.99 -27.42 -18.88
CA GLY A 286 3.24 -28.51 -19.49
C GLY A 286 3.13 -28.46 -21.02
N GLY A 287 3.87 -27.58 -21.70
CA GLY A 287 4.02 -27.58 -23.15
C GLY A 287 2.99 -26.77 -23.94
N ALA A 288 2.09 -26.04 -23.30
CA ALA A 288 1.10 -25.22 -24.00
C ALA A 288 1.77 -24.09 -24.80
N LYS A 289 1.14 -23.71 -25.92
CA LYS A 289 1.43 -22.44 -26.59
C LYS A 289 0.61 -21.34 -25.94
N ILE A 290 1.24 -20.25 -25.53
CA ILE A 290 0.61 -19.23 -24.67
C ILE A 290 0.65 -17.85 -25.30
N LEU A 291 -0.47 -17.16 -25.20
CA LEU A 291 -0.55 -15.70 -25.33
C LEU A 291 -0.94 -15.14 -23.97
N ALA A 292 0.02 -14.59 -23.25
CA ALA A 292 -0.18 -13.99 -21.93
C ALA A 292 -0.39 -12.48 -22.09
N THR A 293 -1.30 -11.90 -21.30
CA THR A 293 -1.61 -10.47 -21.42
C THR A 293 -1.33 -9.66 -20.18
N TYR A 294 -0.96 -8.40 -20.37
CA TYR A 294 -0.73 -7.43 -19.30
C TYR A 294 -1.37 -6.09 -19.63
N HIS A 295 -1.66 -5.27 -18.62
CA HIS A 295 -2.20 -3.93 -18.85
C HIS A 295 -1.10 -2.86 -18.94
N THR A 296 -0.33 -2.68 -17.87
CA THR A 296 0.67 -1.59 -17.76
C THR A 296 2.09 -2.08 -17.56
N LYS A 297 2.28 -3.18 -16.82
CA LYS A 297 3.60 -3.72 -16.50
C LYS A 297 3.99 -4.79 -17.51
N ASN A 298 4.94 -4.46 -18.39
CA ASN A 298 5.58 -5.44 -19.25
C ASN A 298 6.35 -6.45 -18.38
N ILE A 299 6.27 -7.73 -18.73
CA ILE A 299 6.93 -8.79 -17.99
C ILE A 299 8.26 -9.07 -18.68
N GLN A 300 9.36 -8.81 -17.98
CA GLN A 300 10.71 -9.13 -18.43
C GLN A 300 11.10 -10.50 -17.87
N GLU A 301 10.45 -11.54 -18.35
CA GLU A 301 10.83 -12.91 -18.03
C GLU A 301 10.71 -13.74 -19.31
N ASP A 302 11.77 -14.50 -19.59
CA ASP A 302 11.77 -15.44 -20.70
C ASP A 302 11.04 -16.72 -20.28
N ILE A 303 9.86 -16.91 -20.86
CA ILE A 303 9.00 -18.08 -20.62
C ILE A 303 8.87 -18.81 -21.97
N PRO A 304 9.29 -20.09 -22.06
CA PRO A 304 9.17 -20.85 -23.30
C PRO A 304 7.74 -20.89 -23.83
N ASN A 305 7.59 -20.78 -25.16
CA ASN A 305 6.29 -20.83 -25.86
C ASN A 305 5.27 -19.78 -25.40
N CYS A 306 5.71 -18.67 -24.82
CA CYS A 306 4.84 -17.61 -24.29
C CYS A 306 5.12 -16.26 -24.94
N ASP A 307 4.13 -15.74 -25.67
CA ASP A 307 4.14 -14.36 -26.15
C ASP A 307 3.40 -13.45 -25.18
N PHE A 308 3.92 -12.24 -24.96
CA PHE A 308 3.27 -11.22 -24.14
C PHE A 308 2.59 -10.15 -24.98
N LEU A 309 1.34 -9.85 -24.65
CA LEU A 309 0.52 -8.85 -25.35
C LEU A 309 -0.10 -7.85 -24.38
N GLN A 310 0.09 -6.55 -24.66
CA GLN A 310 -0.64 -5.52 -23.94
C GLN A 310 -2.14 -5.59 -24.27
N TYR A 311 -2.98 -5.72 -23.24
CA TYR A 311 -4.43 -5.83 -23.37
C TYR A 311 -5.14 -5.20 -22.15
N ASN A 312 -6.06 -4.28 -22.42
CA ASN A 312 -6.97 -3.72 -21.42
C ASN A 312 -8.36 -4.33 -21.64
N VAL A 313 -8.85 -5.10 -20.65
CA VAL A 313 -10.16 -5.78 -20.73
C VAL A 313 -11.34 -4.82 -20.91
N LEU A 314 -11.25 -3.61 -20.36
CA LEU A 314 -12.31 -2.60 -20.47
C LEU A 314 -12.27 -1.90 -21.82
N LYS A 315 -11.06 -1.55 -22.27
CA LYS A 315 -10.80 -0.79 -23.50
C LYS A 315 -9.74 -1.46 -24.37
N PRO A 316 -10.06 -2.62 -24.99
CA PRO A 316 -9.11 -3.34 -25.82
C PRO A 316 -8.83 -2.57 -27.11
N SER A 317 -7.55 -2.52 -27.51
CA SER A 317 -7.15 -1.93 -28.78
C SER A 317 -7.50 -2.85 -29.95
N LYS A 318 -7.74 -2.29 -31.15
CA LYS A 318 -7.97 -3.07 -32.37
C LYS A 318 -6.81 -4.04 -32.65
N ILE A 319 -5.57 -3.57 -32.48
CA ILE A 319 -4.34 -4.35 -32.68
C ILE A 319 -4.32 -5.56 -31.74
N SER A 320 -4.64 -5.38 -30.46
CA SER A 320 -4.65 -6.48 -29.50
C SER A 320 -5.75 -7.50 -29.82
N ILE A 321 -6.93 -7.04 -30.25
CA ILE A 321 -8.04 -7.92 -30.68
C ILE A 321 -7.61 -8.76 -31.88
N GLU A 322 -7.01 -8.16 -32.91
CA GLU A 322 -6.55 -8.87 -34.11
C GLU A 322 -5.50 -9.92 -33.79
N LYS A 323 -4.53 -9.60 -32.91
CA LYS A 323 -3.53 -10.56 -32.44
C LYS A 323 -4.16 -11.74 -31.70
N ILE A 324 -5.15 -11.50 -30.85
CA ILE A 324 -5.87 -12.58 -30.13
C ILE A 324 -6.68 -13.43 -31.12
N LYS A 325 -7.37 -12.82 -32.09
CA LYS A 325 -8.10 -13.54 -33.14
C LYS A 325 -7.15 -14.44 -33.95
N LYS A 326 -6.00 -13.91 -34.37
CA LYS A 326 -4.98 -14.66 -35.10
C LYS A 326 -4.40 -15.81 -34.29
N PHE A 327 -4.22 -15.61 -32.98
CA PHE A 327 -3.77 -16.67 -32.08
C PHE A 327 -4.77 -17.83 -32.00
N ASN A 328 -6.06 -17.55 -32.15
CA ASN A 328 -7.18 -18.50 -32.13
C ASN A 328 -7.12 -19.43 -30.90
N PRO A 329 -7.36 -18.89 -29.69
CA PRO A 329 -7.17 -19.63 -28.45
C PRO A 329 -8.16 -20.77 -28.31
N THR A 330 -7.65 -21.92 -27.90
CA THR A 330 -8.46 -23.09 -27.51
C THR A 330 -8.94 -22.98 -26.06
N HIS A 331 -8.16 -22.34 -25.19
CA HIS A 331 -8.41 -22.21 -23.77
C HIS A 331 -8.25 -20.74 -23.34
N ILE A 332 -9.14 -20.26 -22.48
CA ILE A 332 -9.04 -18.93 -21.87
C ILE A 332 -8.94 -19.08 -20.35
N TYR A 333 -7.90 -18.49 -19.77
CA TYR A 333 -7.71 -18.40 -18.33
C TYR A 333 -7.79 -16.93 -17.90
N TYR A 334 -8.87 -16.58 -17.19
CA TYR A 334 -9.21 -15.20 -16.88
C TYR A 334 -8.93 -14.85 -15.42
N PHE A 335 -7.89 -14.03 -15.22
CA PHE A 335 -7.43 -13.56 -13.90
C PHE A 335 -7.43 -12.04 -13.78
N ALA A 336 -7.97 -11.31 -14.77
CA ALA A 336 -8.05 -9.86 -14.68
C ALA A 336 -8.96 -9.43 -13.52
N THR A 337 -8.39 -8.63 -12.63
CA THR A 337 -9.06 -8.06 -11.47
C THR A 337 -8.56 -6.63 -11.28
N PRO A 338 -9.44 -5.67 -10.94
CA PRO A 338 -8.98 -4.34 -10.56
C PRO A 338 -8.24 -4.40 -9.22
N LYS A 339 -7.60 -3.31 -8.81
CA LYS A 339 -6.99 -3.24 -7.47
C LYS A 339 -8.09 -3.38 -6.42
N ILE A 340 -8.04 -4.45 -5.62
CA ILE A 340 -8.99 -4.67 -4.54
C ILE A 340 -8.64 -3.67 -3.42
N SER A 341 -9.57 -2.76 -3.13
CA SER A 341 -9.47 -1.87 -1.97
C SER A 341 -10.61 -2.16 -1.02
N THR A 342 -10.30 -2.28 0.27
CA THR A 342 -11.30 -2.37 1.33
C THR A 342 -11.74 -0.96 1.71
N GLN A 343 -13.03 -0.65 1.62
CA GLN A 343 -13.57 0.65 2.01
C GLN A 343 -14.96 0.51 2.62
N ASN A 344 -15.21 1.35 3.63
CA ASN A 344 -16.51 1.75 4.18
C ASN A 344 -17.46 0.65 4.69
N ASN A 345 -18.24 1.00 5.70
CA ASN A 345 -19.35 0.15 6.16
C ASN A 345 -20.54 0.12 5.17
N LYS A 346 -20.57 1.02 4.18
CA LYS A 346 -21.67 1.19 3.22
C LYS A 346 -21.27 0.67 1.84
N LEU A 347 -22.25 0.11 1.13
CA LEU A 347 -22.08 -0.38 -0.24
C LEU A 347 -21.77 0.78 -1.21
N ASP A 348 -20.64 0.73 -1.88
CA ASP A 348 -20.22 1.69 -2.90
C ASP A 348 -20.63 1.20 -4.29
N ARG A 349 -21.60 1.91 -4.88
CA ARG A 349 -22.11 1.62 -6.23
C ARG A 349 -20.98 1.61 -7.26
N LYS A 350 -20.12 2.62 -7.27
CA LYS A 350 -19.08 2.76 -8.30
C LYS A 350 -18.09 1.62 -8.20
N MET A 351 -17.63 1.29 -6.99
CA MET A 351 -16.69 0.19 -6.78
C MET A 351 -17.29 -1.17 -7.20
N LEU A 352 -18.59 -1.41 -6.94
CA LEU A 352 -19.27 -2.60 -7.42
C LEU A 352 -19.30 -2.66 -8.95
N PHE A 353 -19.67 -1.57 -9.63
CA PHE A 353 -19.67 -1.52 -11.10
C PHE A 353 -18.25 -1.72 -11.66
N ASP A 354 -17.22 -1.12 -11.05
CA ASP A 354 -15.83 -1.35 -11.44
C ASP A 354 -15.46 -2.84 -11.36
N PHE A 355 -15.90 -3.58 -10.33
CA PHE A 355 -15.67 -5.04 -10.29
C PHE A 355 -16.45 -5.82 -11.36
N LEU A 356 -17.72 -5.48 -11.58
CA LEU A 356 -18.56 -6.11 -12.60
C LEU A 356 -18.01 -5.90 -14.01
N ASP A 357 -17.51 -4.69 -14.30
CA ASP A 357 -16.83 -4.34 -15.55
C ASP A 357 -15.65 -5.25 -15.84
N TYR A 358 -14.85 -5.60 -14.84
CA TYR A 358 -13.74 -6.54 -15.01
C TYR A 358 -14.21 -8.00 -15.08
N TYR A 359 -15.06 -8.44 -14.16
CA TYR A 359 -15.35 -9.87 -14.01
C TYR A 359 -16.36 -10.42 -15.00
N ILE A 360 -17.31 -9.59 -15.43
CA ILE A 360 -18.39 -9.99 -16.35
C ILE A 360 -18.14 -9.39 -17.72
N PHE A 361 -18.22 -8.05 -17.83
CA PHE A 361 -18.20 -7.38 -19.13
C PHE A 361 -16.85 -7.50 -19.85
N GLY A 362 -15.74 -7.49 -19.10
CA GLY A 362 -14.41 -7.74 -19.64
C GLY A 362 -14.25 -9.14 -20.22
N LEU A 363 -14.81 -10.16 -19.56
CA LEU A 363 -14.83 -11.54 -20.05
C LEU A 363 -15.75 -11.68 -21.26
N GLU A 364 -16.96 -11.13 -21.18
CA GLU A 364 -17.94 -11.11 -22.28
C GLU A 364 -17.33 -10.55 -23.56
N LYS A 365 -16.61 -9.44 -23.44
CA LYS A 365 -15.93 -8.79 -24.57
C LYS A 365 -14.95 -9.72 -25.25
N ILE A 366 -14.13 -10.46 -24.49
CA ILE A 366 -13.20 -11.45 -25.06
C ILE A 366 -13.97 -12.56 -25.79
N LEU A 367 -15.03 -13.08 -25.16
CA LEU A 367 -15.86 -14.15 -25.71
C LEU A 367 -16.74 -13.71 -26.89
N SER A 368 -16.84 -12.41 -27.19
CA SER A 368 -17.54 -11.88 -28.36
C SER A 368 -16.76 -12.02 -29.66
N PHE A 369 -15.43 -12.17 -29.56
CA PHE A 369 -14.54 -12.29 -30.72
C PHE A 369 -13.63 -13.52 -30.68
N THR A 370 -13.86 -14.43 -29.74
CA THR A 370 -13.18 -15.72 -29.62
C THR A 370 -14.21 -16.85 -29.45
N SER A 371 -13.83 -18.07 -29.82
CA SER A 371 -14.67 -19.26 -29.66
C SER A 371 -13.85 -20.40 -29.05
N PRO A 372 -13.41 -20.25 -27.78
CA PRO A 372 -12.57 -21.26 -27.13
C PRO A 372 -13.38 -22.52 -26.81
N ILE A 373 -12.68 -23.64 -26.65
CA ILE A 373 -13.26 -24.91 -26.20
C ILE A 373 -13.46 -24.88 -24.68
N SER A 374 -12.58 -24.18 -23.94
CA SER A 374 -12.70 -24.03 -22.49
C SER A 374 -12.42 -22.61 -22.00
N SER A 375 -13.14 -22.17 -20.96
CA SER A 375 -12.89 -20.92 -20.25
C SER A 375 -12.89 -21.15 -18.74
N SER A 376 -11.89 -20.61 -18.06
CA SER A 376 -11.77 -20.64 -16.61
C SER A 376 -11.66 -19.24 -16.02
N SER A 377 -12.41 -18.99 -14.95
CA SER A 377 -12.30 -17.75 -14.17
C SER A 377 -12.35 -18.10 -12.69
N SER A 378 -11.35 -17.68 -11.93
CA SER A 378 -11.28 -17.98 -10.51
C SER A 378 -12.17 -17.06 -9.68
N SER A 379 -12.96 -17.62 -8.77
CA SER A 379 -13.58 -16.91 -7.66
C SER A 379 -12.80 -17.13 -6.36
N SER A 380 -13.04 -16.30 -5.35
CA SER A 380 -12.56 -16.58 -3.99
C SER A 380 -13.51 -17.55 -3.29
N SER A 381 -13.05 -18.31 -2.29
CA SER A 381 -13.99 -18.92 -1.33
C SER A 381 -14.79 -17.80 -0.65
N ILE A 382 -16.12 -17.79 -0.84
CA ILE A 382 -17.04 -16.75 -0.34
C ILE A 382 -17.50 -17.07 1.09
N GLU A 383 -17.02 -18.16 1.69
CA GLU A 383 -17.54 -18.71 2.95
C GLU A 383 -17.54 -17.72 4.12
N ASP A 384 -16.54 -16.82 4.19
CA ASP A 384 -16.38 -15.91 5.34
C ASP A 384 -17.00 -14.51 5.17
N LEU A 385 -17.65 -14.19 4.03
CA LEU A 385 -18.29 -12.89 3.71
C LEU A 385 -17.72 -11.66 4.48
N PRO A 386 -16.45 -11.28 4.23
CA PRO A 386 -15.80 -10.26 5.04
C PRO A 386 -16.49 -8.90 4.90
N LEU A 387 -16.74 -8.25 6.05
CA LEU A 387 -17.51 -7.01 6.15
C LEU A 387 -16.94 -5.85 5.32
N ASP A 388 -15.66 -5.89 4.97
CA ASP A 388 -14.93 -4.86 4.24
C ASP A 388 -14.70 -5.20 2.75
N MET A 389 -15.26 -6.30 2.24
CA MET A 389 -15.17 -6.71 0.82
C MET A 389 -16.54 -7.03 0.21
N LYS A 390 -17.59 -6.28 0.59
CA LYS A 390 -18.97 -6.52 0.16
C LYS A 390 -19.11 -6.51 -1.36
N GLU A 391 -18.63 -5.46 -2.01
CA GLU A 391 -18.71 -5.25 -3.47
C GLU A 391 -17.96 -6.32 -4.24
N TYR A 392 -16.76 -6.66 -3.76
CA TYR A 392 -15.95 -7.72 -4.34
C TYR A 392 -16.67 -9.08 -4.26
N SER A 393 -17.24 -9.40 -3.11
CA SER A 393 -17.96 -10.67 -2.88
C SER A 393 -19.21 -10.77 -3.74
N ILE A 394 -20.00 -9.69 -3.82
CA ILE A 394 -21.18 -9.60 -4.71
C ILE A 394 -20.77 -9.79 -6.17
N ALA A 395 -19.73 -9.08 -6.63
CA ALA A 395 -19.29 -9.18 -8.03
C ALA A 395 -18.75 -10.57 -8.38
N LYS A 396 -18.05 -11.25 -7.45
CA LYS A 396 -17.63 -12.64 -7.65
C LYS A 396 -18.81 -13.60 -7.71
N ALA A 397 -19.81 -13.45 -6.84
CA ALA A 397 -21.04 -14.24 -6.90
C ALA A 397 -21.79 -14.03 -8.23
N ALA A 398 -21.90 -12.78 -8.69
CA ALA A 398 -22.50 -12.45 -9.99
C ALA A 398 -21.72 -13.08 -11.16
N MET A 399 -20.38 -13.07 -11.10
CA MET A 399 -19.53 -13.75 -12.09
C MET A 399 -19.77 -15.27 -12.10
N GLU A 400 -19.92 -15.93 -10.94
CA GLU A 400 -20.23 -17.37 -10.90
C GLU A 400 -21.56 -17.67 -11.59
N ILE A 401 -22.58 -16.83 -11.38
CA ILE A 401 -23.88 -16.95 -12.05
C ILE A 401 -23.72 -16.75 -13.56
N TYR A 402 -23.01 -15.70 -13.99
CA TYR A 402 -22.75 -15.42 -15.40
C TYR A 402 -22.04 -16.59 -16.10
N MET A 403 -21.04 -17.17 -15.46
CA MET A 403 -20.31 -18.35 -15.97
C MET A 403 -21.23 -19.58 -16.12
N LYS A 404 -22.18 -19.78 -15.20
CA LYS A 404 -23.21 -20.83 -15.33
C LYS A 404 -24.14 -20.59 -16.53
N TYR A 405 -24.49 -19.33 -16.82
CA TYR A 405 -25.25 -19.00 -18.03
C TYR A 405 -24.45 -19.29 -19.30
N LEU A 406 -23.17 -18.89 -19.35
CA LEU A 406 -22.30 -19.18 -20.50
C LEU A 406 -22.20 -20.68 -20.79
N LYS A 407 -22.14 -21.52 -19.75
CA LYS A 407 -22.14 -22.99 -19.91
C LYS A 407 -23.41 -23.51 -20.58
N LYS A 408 -24.55 -22.84 -20.40
CA LYS A 408 -25.84 -23.23 -21.00
C LYS A 408 -26.03 -22.66 -22.40
N THR A 409 -25.50 -21.48 -22.67
CA THR A 409 -25.76 -20.75 -23.92
C THR A 409 -24.66 -20.90 -24.95
N LYS A 410 -23.45 -21.30 -24.56
CA LYS A 410 -22.31 -21.52 -25.44
C LYS A 410 -21.81 -22.96 -25.33
N ASN A 411 -21.34 -23.53 -26.44
CA ASN A 411 -20.71 -24.84 -26.46
C ASN A 411 -19.24 -24.78 -25.97
N ILE A 412 -19.06 -24.36 -24.72
CA ILE A 412 -17.75 -24.12 -24.09
C ILE A 412 -17.72 -24.82 -22.73
N GLU A 413 -16.64 -25.55 -22.43
CA GLU A 413 -16.40 -26.09 -21.09
C GLU A 413 -16.05 -24.95 -20.11
N ILE A 414 -16.87 -24.76 -19.09
CA ILE A 414 -16.68 -23.72 -18.09
C ILE A 414 -16.17 -24.29 -16.76
N LYS A 415 -15.05 -23.74 -16.26
CA LYS A 415 -14.46 -24.06 -14.95
C LYS A 415 -14.41 -22.82 -14.04
N ILE A 416 -14.91 -22.95 -12.81
CA ILE A 416 -15.00 -21.83 -11.84
C ILE A 416 -14.31 -22.26 -10.53
N PRO A 417 -12.97 -22.38 -10.52
CA PRO A 417 -12.25 -22.77 -9.32
C PRO A 417 -12.39 -21.70 -8.24
N ARG A 418 -12.75 -22.12 -7.02
CA ARG A 418 -12.74 -21.28 -5.82
C ARG A 418 -11.38 -21.37 -5.15
N PHE A 419 -10.62 -20.28 -5.17
CA PHE A 419 -9.34 -20.22 -4.49
C PHE A 419 -9.48 -19.67 -3.07
N PRO A 420 -8.74 -20.22 -2.08
CA PRO A 420 -8.49 -19.52 -0.84
C PRO A 420 -7.62 -18.28 -1.12
N ARG A 421 -7.40 -17.44 -0.10
CA ARG A 421 -6.50 -16.29 -0.23
C ARG A 421 -5.09 -16.78 -0.59
N ALA A 422 -4.57 -16.29 -1.71
CA ALA A 422 -3.25 -16.61 -2.22
C ALA A 422 -2.24 -15.55 -1.79
N LYS A 423 -0.97 -15.94 -1.63
CA LYS A 423 0.14 -15.01 -1.36
C LYS A 423 0.45 -14.17 -2.60
N THR A 424 -0.08 -12.95 -2.66
CA THR A 424 0.07 -12.04 -3.81
C THR A 424 0.22 -10.61 -3.32
N ASN A 425 0.62 -9.70 -4.22
CA ASN A 425 0.67 -8.27 -3.89
C ASN A 425 -0.71 -7.66 -3.57
N GLN A 426 -1.82 -8.34 -3.90
CA GLN A 426 -3.17 -7.90 -3.53
C GLN A 426 -3.58 -8.30 -2.11
N THR A 427 -2.90 -9.28 -1.50
CA THR A 427 -3.22 -9.81 -0.16
C THR A 427 -2.18 -9.44 0.89
N LEU A 428 -1.22 -8.57 0.55
CA LEU A 428 -0.24 -8.04 1.49
C LEU A 428 -0.93 -7.32 2.64
N SER A 429 -0.45 -7.58 3.86
CA SER A 429 -1.04 -7.09 5.10
C SER A 429 0.06 -6.84 6.14
N PHE A 430 -0.18 -5.88 7.04
CA PHE A 430 0.70 -5.62 8.20
C PHE A 430 0.65 -6.74 9.24
N ILE A 431 -0.46 -7.46 9.27
CA ILE A 431 -0.64 -8.65 10.10
C ILE A 431 -0.29 -9.85 9.21
N PRO A 432 0.71 -10.66 9.58
CA PRO A 432 1.03 -11.90 8.88
C PRO A 432 -0.21 -12.78 8.74
N GLN A 433 -0.43 -13.32 7.55
CA GLN A 433 -1.52 -14.26 7.25
C GLN A 433 -0.90 -15.55 6.73
N ASP A 434 -1.46 -16.69 7.11
CA ASP A 434 -1.12 -17.97 6.51
C ASP A 434 -1.81 -18.09 5.15
N LEU A 435 -1.06 -17.84 4.09
CA LEU A 435 -1.55 -17.76 2.71
C LEU A 435 -0.89 -18.83 1.84
N LYS A 436 -1.69 -19.48 0.99
CA LYS A 436 -1.17 -20.49 0.06
C LYS A 436 -0.36 -19.85 -1.06
N GLU A 437 0.69 -20.55 -1.48
CA GLU A 437 1.52 -20.12 -2.61
C GLU A 437 0.74 -20.21 -3.93
N THR A 438 1.02 -19.29 -4.84
CA THR A 438 0.24 -19.18 -6.10
C THR A 438 0.39 -20.40 -7.01
N ASP A 439 1.55 -21.05 -7.00
CA ASP A 439 1.87 -22.21 -7.83
C ASP A 439 1.13 -23.45 -7.38
N GLU A 440 1.03 -23.70 -6.08
CA GLU A 440 0.25 -24.81 -5.53
C GLU A 440 -1.24 -24.69 -5.90
N LEU A 441 -1.81 -23.49 -5.83
CA LEU A 441 -3.18 -23.22 -6.25
C LEU A 441 -3.40 -23.44 -7.75
N ILE A 442 -2.48 -22.98 -8.58
CA ILE A 442 -2.58 -23.13 -10.04
C ILE A 442 -2.37 -24.59 -10.46
N VAL A 443 -1.38 -25.29 -9.89
CA VAL A 443 -1.13 -26.70 -10.20
C VAL A 443 -2.34 -27.55 -9.82
N SER A 444 -2.91 -27.33 -8.63
CA SER A 444 -4.14 -28.02 -8.22
C SER A 444 -5.32 -27.70 -9.16
N MET A 445 -5.49 -26.44 -9.59
CA MET A 445 -6.52 -26.06 -10.57
C MET A 445 -6.36 -26.76 -11.92
N LEU A 446 -5.14 -26.87 -12.42
CA LEU A 446 -4.87 -27.40 -13.75
C LEU A 446 -4.88 -28.92 -13.79
N LEU A 447 -4.43 -29.59 -12.72
CA LEU A 447 -4.31 -31.06 -12.67
C LEU A 447 -5.52 -31.76 -12.03
N ASN A 448 -6.29 -31.11 -11.14
CA ASN A 448 -7.46 -31.76 -10.53
C ASN A 448 -8.72 -31.65 -11.40
N LYS A 449 -9.40 -32.79 -11.57
CA LYS A 449 -10.78 -32.92 -12.07
C LYS A 449 -11.86 -32.56 -11.03
N GLY A 450 -11.53 -31.84 -9.95
CA GLY A 450 -12.45 -31.70 -8.80
C GLY A 450 -12.09 -30.64 -7.76
N LEU A 451 -11.91 -29.37 -8.17
CA LEU A 451 -12.23 -28.27 -7.25
C LEU A 451 -13.76 -28.09 -7.31
N LYS A 452 -14.46 -28.58 -6.29
CA LYS A 452 -15.92 -28.41 -6.14
C LYS A 452 -16.29 -26.95 -5.90
#